data_AF-A0AB33JSW2-F1
#
_entry.id   AF-A0AB33JSW2-F1
#
_cell.length_a   1.000
_cell.length_b   1.000
_cell.length_c   1.000
_cell.angle_alpha   90.00
_cell.angle_beta   90.00
_cell.angle_gamma   90.00
#
_symmetry.space_group_name_H-M   'P 1'
#
loop_
_entity.id
_entity.type
_entity.pdbx_description
1 polymer ?
#
loop_
_entity_poly.entity_id
_entity_poly.type
_entity_poly.pdbx_seq_one_letter_code
_entity_poly.pdbx_strand_id
1 'polypeptide(L)'
;MIPAEPLPRERVGTPWQLHPAGYFRQGLVGESYHSDQLERISGPEAAGEKQLVAELRREPRNPDDRDAIQVLINGGLVGYIPKEDAPDYQPELKAVESWGYTAQCPARLWWRREQHELVASVSLNLAEPGRIVSIVPRPVGELVLPPSRWFQVSGEAEHMDMLVPLLNRAYFPGRAFAYAQLELVDRTGPRSVIPIVVVRIGGGVVGELSRQTSARLKALLEPLRDAQVACYAEAELTGNALAAEVRVSLTMPEELRAGFVQQVEARLGRS
;
A
#
# COMPACT_ATOMS: atom_id res chain seq x y z
N MET A 1 12.72 20.75 6.02
CA MET A 1 12.82 20.43 4.58
C MET A 1 11.81 19.32 4.32
N ILE A 2 10.68 19.58 3.64
CA ILE A 2 10.51 19.46 2.17
C ILE A 2 11.45 18.36 1.65
N PRO A 3 10.97 17.28 1.02
CA PRO A 3 11.83 16.14 0.69
C PRO A 3 13.15 16.63 0.09
N ALA A 4 14.27 15.99 0.45
CA ALA A 4 15.59 16.38 -0.07
C ALA A 4 15.68 16.25 -1.60
N GLU A 5 14.61 15.79 -2.24
CA GLU A 5 14.27 16.13 -3.61
C GLU A 5 12.75 16.35 -3.70
N PRO A 6 12.24 17.49 -4.21
CA PRO A 6 10.83 17.57 -4.59
C PRO A 6 10.57 16.43 -5.57
N LEU A 7 9.56 15.59 -5.29
CA LEU A 7 9.05 14.64 -6.28
C LEU A 7 8.93 15.39 -7.62
N PRO A 8 9.47 14.83 -8.71
CA PRO A 8 9.69 15.55 -9.95
C PRO A 8 8.44 16.36 -10.32
N ARG A 9 8.62 17.69 -10.41
CA ARG A 9 7.56 18.60 -10.82
C ARG A 9 7.15 18.24 -12.25
N GLU A 10 5.83 18.16 -12.44
CA GLU A 10 5.12 17.90 -13.69
C GLU A 10 5.17 16.46 -14.21
N ARG A 11 4.16 15.67 -13.84
CA ARG A 11 3.47 14.80 -14.79
C ARG A 11 1.99 14.63 -14.42
N VAL A 12 1.18 15.65 -14.68
CA VAL A 12 -0.28 15.49 -14.68
C VAL A 12 -0.62 14.26 -15.54
N GLY A 13 -1.23 13.24 -14.93
CA GLY A 13 -1.58 11.99 -15.60
C GLY A 13 -0.60 10.82 -15.40
N THR A 14 0.44 10.94 -14.56
CA THR A 14 1.18 9.74 -14.14
C THR A 14 0.36 8.94 -13.13
N PRO A 15 0.19 7.62 -13.33
CA PRO A 15 -0.58 6.81 -12.40
C PRO A 15 0.17 6.62 -11.09
N TRP A 16 -0.50 6.92 -9.98
CA TRP A 16 -0.10 6.51 -8.64
C TRP A 16 -0.87 5.26 -8.24
N GLN A 17 -0.14 4.15 -8.03
CA GLN A 17 -0.76 2.90 -7.60
C GLN A 17 -1.06 2.96 -6.10
N LEU A 18 -2.35 3.05 -5.77
CA LEU A 18 -2.84 2.96 -4.40
C LEU A 18 -2.53 1.59 -3.81
N HIS A 19 -2.33 1.56 -2.50
CA HIS A 19 -2.08 0.31 -1.80
C HIS A 19 -3.34 -0.59 -1.83
N PRO A 20 -3.20 -1.87 -2.23
CA PRO A 20 -4.32 -2.79 -2.32
C PRO A 20 -4.69 -3.38 -0.95
N ALA A 21 -5.95 -3.81 -0.78
CA ALA A 21 -6.37 -4.65 0.35
C ALA A 21 -5.94 -6.12 0.20
N GLY A 22 -5.54 -6.52 -1.01
CA GLY A 22 -5.26 -7.93 -1.37
C GLY A 22 -6.48 -8.70 -1.89
N TYR A 23 -7.67 -8.08 -1.89
CA TYR A 23 -8.92 -8.65 -2.39
C TYR A 23 -9.88 -7.52 -2.83
N PHE A 24 -10.82 -7.84 -3.73
CA PHE A 24 -11.79 -6.89 -4.25
C PHE A 24 -12.99 -6.76 -3.31
N ARG A 25 -13.01 -5.71 -2.47
CA ARG A 25 -14.02 -5.53 -1.39
C ARG A 25 -14.81 -4.24 -1.47
N GLN A 26 -14.21 -3.17 -1.99
CA GLN A 26 -14.86 -1.87 -2.05
C GLN A 26 -15.83 -1.87 -3.22
N GLY A 27 -17.12 -2.07 -2.95
CA GLY A 27 -18.17 -1.89 -3.94
C GLY A 27 -18.30 -0.43 -4.35
N LEU A 28 -18.90 -0.20 -5.51
CA LEU A 28 -19.30 1.12 -5.95
C LEU A 28 -20.80 1.33 -5.72
N VAL A 29 -21.24 2.57 -5.91
CA VAL A 29 -22.65 2.93 -6.04
C VAL A 29 -22.88 3.67 -7.36
N GLY A 30 -24.11 3.59 -7.85
CA GLY A 30 -24.54 4.28 -9.06
C GLY A 30 -24.13 3.60 -10.36
N GLU A 31 -23.66 2.35 -10.32
CA GLU A 31 -23.27 1.58 -11.52
C GLU A 31 -24.41 1.45 -12.53
N SER A 32 -25.65 1.35 -12.06
CA SER A 32 -26.84 1.27 -12.92
C SER A 32 -27.06 2.50 -13.80
N TYR A 33 -26.57 3.67 -13.39
CA TYR A 33 -26.63 4.90 -14.20
C TYR A 33 -25.56 4.96 -15.30
N HIS A 34 -24.66 3.97 -15.33
CA HIS A 34 -23.52 3.90 -16.25
C HIS A 34 -23.50 2.59 -17.05
N SER A 35 -24.70 2.04 -17.33
CA SER A 35 -24.89 0.80 -18.08
C SER A 35 -24.15 0.78 -19.41
N ASP A 36 -24.18 1.86 -20.19
CA ASP A 36 -23.51 1.94 -21.50
C ASP A 36 -21.98 1.73 -21.40
N GLN A 37 -21.35 2.25 -20.35
CA GLN A 37 -19.91 2.06 -20.10
C GLN A 37 -19.64 0.62 -19.66
N LEU A 38 -20.47 0.08 -18.77
CA LEU A 38 -20.33 -1.29 -18.28
C LEU A 38 -20.59 -2.33 -19.39
N GLU A 39 -21.49 -2.05 -20.32
CA GLU A 39 -21.73 -2.86 -21.52
C GLU A 39 -20.52 -2.87 -22.45
N ARG A 40 -19.91 -1.70 -22.67
CA ARG A 40 -18.69 -1.58 -23.46
C ARG A 40 -17.53 -2.38 -22.87
N ILE A 41 -17.39 -2.39 -21.55
CA ILE A 41 -16.31 -3.11 -20.86
C ILE A 41 -16.58 -4.62 -20.81
N SER A 42 -17.82 -5.04 -20.48
CA SER A 42 -18.21 -6.45 -20.39
C SER A 42 -18.18 -7.14 -21.76
N GLY A 43 -18.65 -6.47 -22.81
CA GLY A 43 -18.77 -7.03 -24.15
C GLY A 43 -20.02 -7.91 -24.30
N PRO A 44 -20.09 -8.73 -25.37
CA PRO A 44 -21.32 -9.44 -25.75
C PRO A 44 -21.60 -10.71 -24.92
N GLU A 45 -20.65 -11.13 -24.08
CA GLU A 45 -20.77 -12.36 -23.29
C GLU A 45 -21.94 -12.30 -22.31
N ALA A 46 -22.67 -13.40 -22.17
CA ALA A 46 -23.86 -13.49 -21.32
C ALA A 46 -23.53 -13.35 -19.82
N ALA A 47 -22.34 -13.73 -19.39
CA ALA A 47 -21.84 -13.53 -18.04
C ALA A 47 -20.31 -13.64 -18.04
N GLY A 48 -19.67 -13.04 -17.04
CA GLY A 48 -18.23 -13.18 -16.87
C GLY A 48 -17.66 -12.28 -15.79
N GLU A 49 -16.33 -12.30 -15.69
CA GLU A 49 -15.57 -11.39 -14.84
C GLU A 49 -14.30 -10.90 -15.56
N LYS A 50 -13.88 -9.68 -15.25
CA LYS A 50 -12.66 -9.05 -15.78
C LYS A 50 -11.94 -8.32 -14.67
N GLN A 51 -10.63 -8.51 -14.60
CA GLN A 51 -9.75 -7.64 -13.82
C GLN A 51 -9.27 -6.47 -14.67
N LEU A 52 -9.37 -5.28 -14.10
CA LEU A 52 -9.22 -3.99 -14.76
C LEU A 52 -8.39 -3.06 -13.87
N VAL A 53 -8.03 -1.88 -14.37
CA VAL A 53 -7.47 -0.80 -13.57
C VAL A 53 -8.52 0.31 -13.50
N ALA A 54 -8.85 0.70 -12.27
CA ALA A 54 -9.73 1.83 -12.01
C ALA A 54 -8.91 3.07 -11.64
N GLU A 55 -9.38 4.22 -12.11
CA GLU A 55 -8.92 5.54 -11.73
C GLU A 55 -9.92 6.17 -10.74
N LEU A 56 -9.43 6.70 -9.63
CA LEU A 56 -10.24 7.40 -8.63
C LEU A 56 -9.97 8.90 -8.75
N ARG A 57 -11.04 9.70 -8.93
CA ARG A 57 -10.94 11.17 -8.98
C ARG A 57 -11.88 11.79 -7.96
N ARG A 58 -11.38 12.74 -7.17
CA ARG A 58 -12.23 13.51 -6.26
C ARG A 58 -13.02 14.54 -7.06
N GLU A 59 -14.24 14.83 -6.64
CA GLU A 59 -15.09 15.87 -7.21
C GLU A 59 -15.43 16.95 -6.17
N PRO A 60 -14.44 17.74 -5.69
CA PRO A 60 -14.66 18.74 -4.62
C PRO A 60 -15.62 19.88 -4.98
N ARG A 61 -16.04 19.97 -6.25
CA ARG A 61 -16.98 20.95 -6.79
C ARG A 61 -18.34 20.33 -7.15
N ASN A 62 -18.56 19.05 -6.86
CA ASN A 62 -19.85 18.41 -7.08
C ASN A 62 -20.92 19.07 -6.19
N PRO A 63 -22.07 19.48 -6.76
CA PRO A 63 -23.10 20.23 -6.04
C PRO A 63 -23.85 19.39 -4.99
N ASP A 64 -23.95 18.07 -5.19
CA ASP A 64 -24.72 17.16 -4.34
C ASP A 64 -23.88 16.56 -3.21
N ASP A 65 -22.59 16.37 -3.48
CA ASP A 65 -21.64 15.81 -2.52
C ASP A 65 -20.21 16.28 -2.78
N ARG A 66 -19.67 17.10 -1.87
CA ARG A 66 -18.31 17.65 -1.99
C ARG A 66 -17.23 16.60 -1.76
N ASP A 67 -17.57 15.48 -1.14
CA ASP A 67 -16.65 14.37 -0.90
C ASP A 67 -16.79 13.26 -1.94
N ALA A 68 -17.60 13.47 -3.00
CA ALA A 68 -17.77 12.49 -4.07
C ALA A 68 -16.43 12.09 -4.69
N ILE A 69 -16.24 10.78 -4.84
CA ILE A 69 -15.09 10.19 -5.53
C ILE A 69 -15.64 9.35 -6.67
N GLN A 70 -15.45 9.83 -7.89
CA GLN A 70 -15.83 9.10 -9.09
C GLN A 70 -14.78 8.04 -9.43
N VAL A 71 -15.26 6.94 -10.00
CA VAL A 71 -14.42 5.82 -10.42
C VAL A 71 -14.55 5.63 -11.92
N LEU A 72 -13.42 5.71 -12.61
CA LEU A 72 -13.34 5.56 -14.06
C LEU A 72 -12.60 4.29 -14.44
N ILE A 73 -13.10 3.60 -15.46
CA ILE A 73 -12.41 2.49 -16.11
C ILE A 73 -12.34 2.79 -17.61
N ASN A 74 -11.16 2.64 -18.21
CA ASN A 74 -10.93 3.01 -19.62
C ASN A 74 -11.39 4.45 -19.94
N GLY A 75 -11.23 5.37 -18.98
CA GLY A 75 -11.61 6.78 -19.11
C GLY A 75 -13.11 7.08 -19.01
N GLY A 76 -13.97 6.07 -18.87
CA GLY A 76 -15.41 6.27 -18.67
C GLY A 76 -15.84 6.01 -17.22
N LEU A 77 -16.75 6.83 -16.73
CA LEU A 77 -17.35 6.72 -15.40
C LEU A 77 -18.11 5.40 -15.26
N VAL A 78 -17.83 4.63 -14.21
CA VAL A 78 -18.50 3.36 -13.90
C VAL A 78 -19.28 3.38 -12.59
N GLY A 79 -19.09 4.41 -11.76
CA GLY A 79 -19.75 4.56 -10.48
C GLY A 79 -18.96 5.47 -9.55
N TYR A 80 -19.36 5.50 -8.28
CA TYR A 80 -18.77 6.31 -7.22
C TYR A 80 -18.41 5.45 -6.02
N ILE A 81 -17.43 5.90 -5.23
CA ILE A 81 -17.27 5.38 -3.86
C ILE A 81 -18.54 5.73 -3.06
N PRO A 82 -19.08 4.80 -2.23
CA PRO A 82 -20.21 5.08 -1.37
C PRO A 82 -20.02 6.36 -0.55
N LYS A 83 -21.09 7.15 -0.39
CA LYS A 83 -21.04 8.47 0.25
C LYS A 83 -20.59 8.39 1.71
N GLU A 84 -20.88 7.29 2.38
CA GLU A 84 -20.44 6.98 3.74
C GLU A 84 -18.92 6.74 3.84
N ASP A 85 -18.29 6.19 2.80
CA ASP A 85 -16.87 5.84 2.77
C ASP A 85 -16.02 6.98 2.19
N ALA A 86 -16.58 7.76 1.26
CA ALA A 86 -15.84 8.72 0.45
C ALA A 86 -15.08 9.79 1.28
N PRO A 87 -15.65 10.37 2.36
CA PRO A 87 -14.95 11.34 3.20
C PRO A 87 -13.66 10.79 3.79
N ASP A 88 -13.62 9.51 4.14
CA ASP A 88 -12.46 8.92 4.80
C ASP A 88 -11.29 8.75 3.81
N TYR A 89 -11.53 8.58 2.52
CA TYR A 89 -10.45 8.51 1.52
C TYR A 89 -9.91 9.88 1.08
N GLN A 90 -10.59 10.98 1.42
CA GLN A 90 -10.24 12.33 0.98
C GLN A 90 -8.80 12.75 1.33
N PRO A 91 -8.28 12.55 2.56
CA PRO A 91 -6.94 13.05 2.93
C PRO A 91 -5.82 12.49 2.05
N GLU A 92 -5.86 11.18 1.78
CA GLU A 92 -4.87 10.47 0.98
C GLU A 92 -5.00 10.79 -0.50
N LEU A 93 -6.22 10.77 -1.05
CA LEU A 93 -6.45 11.09 -2.47
C LEU A 93 -6.11 12.56 -2.77
N LYS A 94 -6.39 13.48 -1.84
CA LYS A 94 -5.96 14.88 -1.93
C LYS A 94 -4.44 15.00 -1.98
N ALA A 95 -3.72 14.19 -1.23
CA ALA A 95 -2.26 14.18 -1.28
C ALA A 95 -1.76 13.73 -2.65
N VAL A 96 -2.28 12.63 -3.17
CA VAL A 96 -1.93 12.11 -4.52
C VAL A 96 -2.18 13.16 -5.61
N GLU A 97 -3.33 13.83 -5.57
CA GLU A 97 -3.65 14.92 -6.50
C GLU A 97 -2.71 16.13 -6.33
N SER A 98 -2.36 16.49 -5.09
CA SER A 98 -1.44 17.61 -4.83
C SER A 98 -0.03 17.37 -5.37
N TRP A 99 0.35 16.10 -5.55
CA TRP A 99 1.60 15.68 -6.17
C TRP A 99 1.51 15.62 -7.71
N GLY A 100 0.33 15.87 -8.28
CA GLY A 100 0.08 15.84 -9.73
C GLY A 100 -0.16 14.44 -10.31
N TYR A 101 -0.40 13.42 -9.48
CA TYR A 101 -0.66 12.06 -9.93
C TYR A 101 -2.16 11.75 -10.03
N THR A 102 -2.44 10.70 -10.80
CA THR A 102 -3.76 10.08 -10.90
C THR A 102 -3.83 8.83 -10.03
N ALA A 103 -4.73 8.78 -9.06
CA ALA A 103 -4.87 7.63 -8.18
C ALA A 103 -5.47 6.42 -8.93
N GLN A 104 -4.81 5.27 -8.85
CA GLN A 104 -5.25 4.03 -9.51
C GLN A 104 -5.20 2.83 -8.58
N CYS A 105 -6.13 1.90 -8.75
CA CYS A 105 -6.09 0.60 -8.10
C CYS A 105 -6.64 -0.51 -9.03
N PRO A 106 -6.31 -1.78 -8.77
CA PRO A 106 -6.97 -2.88 -9.45
C PRO A 106 -8.48 -2.88 -9.16
N ALA A 107 -9.28 -3.20 -10.16
CA ALA A 107 -10.72 -3.37 -10.07
C ALA A 107 -11.14 -4.71 -10.65
N ARG A 108 -12.28 -5.23 -10.19
CA ARG A 108 -12.95 -6.39 -10.76
C ARG A 108 -14.34 -5.98 -11.21
N LEU A 109 -14.64 -6.20 -12.47
CA LEU A 109 -15.98 -6.16 -13.00
C LEU A 109 -16.53 -7.59 -13.03
N TRP A 110 -17.71 -7.80 -12.46
CA TRP A 110 -18.51 -9.00 -12.65
C TRP A 110 -19.81 -8.62 -13.37
N TRP A 111 -20.29 -9.48 -14.28
CA TRP A 111 -21.56 -9.24 -14.96
C TRP A 111 -22.34 -10.50 -15.30
N ARG A 112 -23.64 -10.31 -15.50
CA ARG A 112 -24.59 -11.27 -16.07
C ARG A 112 -25.67 -10.53 -16.87
N ARG A 113 -26.17 -11.15 -17.93
CA ARG A 113 -27.27 -10.64 -18.74
C ARG A 113 -28.52 -11.48 -18.49
N GLU A 114 -29.60 -10.82 -18.04
CA GLU A 114 -30.89 -11.45 -17.77
C GLU A 114 -31.95 -10.78 -18.66
N GLN A 115 -32.62 -11.55 -19.53
CA GLN A 115 -33.67 -11.04 -20.43
C GLN A 115 -33.27 -9.78 -21.25
N HIS A 116 -31.99 -9.67 -21.62
CA HIS A 116 -31.33 -8.54 -22.31
C HIS A 116 -30.93 -7.34 -21.43
N GLU A 117 -31.16 -7.39 -20.12
CA GLU A 117 -30.67 -6.39 -19.17
C GLU A 117 -29.30 -6.79 -18.61
N LEU A 118 -28.36 -5.83 -18.55
CA LEU A 118 -27.05 -6.03 -17.94
C LEU A 118 -27.13 -5.80 -16.42
N VAL A 119 -26.85 -6.84 -15.65
CA VAL A 119 -26.53 -6.72 -14.23
C VAL A 119 -25.02 -6.76 -14.09
N ALA A 120 -24.44 -5.69 -13.56
CA ALA A 120 -23.00 -5.55 -13.40
C ALA A 120 -22.66 -4.97 -12.02
N SER A 121 -21.50 -5.39 -11.48
CA SER A 121 -20.95 -4.84 -10.25
C SER A 121 -19.45 -4.66 -10.40
N VAL A 122 -18.96 -3.51 -9.92
CA VAL A 122 -17.54 -3.20 -9.87
C VAL A 122 -17.09 -3.22 -8.41
N SER A 123 -15.96 -3.88 -8.16
CA SER A 123 -15.34 -3.89 -6.84
C SER A 123 -13.86 -3.54 -6.95
N LEU A 124 -13.36 -2.68 -6.06
CA LEU A 124 -11.97 -2.25 -6.04
C LEU A 124 -11.14 -3.07 -5.06
N ASN A 125 -9.89 -3.34 -5.44
CA ASN A 125 -8.85 -3.79 -4.54
C ASN A 125 -8.15 -2.56 -3.95
N LEU A 126 -8.83 -1.97 -2.97
CA LEU A 126 -8.45 -0.73 -2.31
C LEU A 126 -8.31 -0.99 -0.81
N ALA A 127 -7.16 -0.65 -0.23
CA ALA A 127 -6.96 -0.74 1.22
C ALA A 127 -7.93 0.18 1.99
N GLU A 128 -8.04 -0.01 3.30
CA GLU A 128 -8.79 0.90 4.17
C GLU A 128 -8.20 2.33 4.16
N PRO A 129 -9.03 3.33 4.50
CA PRO A 129 -8.55 4.68 4.78
C PRO A 129 -7.38 4.69 5.77
N GLY A 130 -6.38 5.51 5.48
CA GLY A 130 -5.11 5.58 6.21
C GLY A 130 -4.05 4.59 5.75
N ARG A 131 -4.36 3.73 4.77
CA ARG A 131 -3.42 2.74 4.22
C ARG A 131 -3.30 2.77 2.71
N ILE A 132 -4.10 3.56 1.99
CA ILE A 132 -4.05 3.58 0.52
C ILE A 132 -2.82 4.33 -0.01
N VAL A 133 -2.22 5.18 0.82
CA VAL A 133 -1.00 5.93 0.47
C VAL A 133 0.04 5.82 1.59
N SER A 134 1.27 5.50 1.21
CA SER A 134 2.41 5.44 2.14
C SER A 134 3.01 6.83 2.37
N ILE A 135 3.36 7.16 3.63
CA ILE A 135 3.99 8.45 4.00
C ILE A 135 5.44 8.58 3.52
N VAL A 136 6.00 7.49 3.00
CA VAL A 136 7.30 7.43 2.31
C VAL A 136 7.11 6.82 0.92
N PRO A 137 7.97 7.14 -0.06
CA PRO A 137 7.87 6.52 -1.39
C PRO A 137 7.83 4.99 -1.31
N ARG A 138 6.94 4.39 -2.10
CA ARG A 138 6.90 2.93 -2.24
C ARG A 138 8.22 2.44 -2.86
N PRO A 139 8.83 1.36 -2.34
CA PRO A 139 10.06 0.81 -2.90
C PRO A 139 9.74 0.03 -4.20
N VAL A 140 9.62 0.76 -5.31
CA VAL A 140 9.28 0.19 -6.63
C VAL A 140 10.41 -0.69 -7.11
N GLY A 141 10.08 -1.92 -7.47
CA GLY A 141 11.08 -2.86 -7.96
C GLY A 141 12.00 -3.39 -6.87
N GLU A 142 11.64 -3.30 -5.59
CA GLU A 142 12.35 -3.98 -4.50
C GLU A 142 11.54 -5.18 -3.99
N LEU A 143 12.17 -6.03 -3.18
CA LEU A 143 11.46 -7.11 -2.50
C LEU A 143 10.64 -6.54 -1.35
N VAL A 144 9.34 -6.77 -1.38
CA VAL A 144 8.42 -6.48 -0.27
C VAL A 144 7.86 -7.79 0.23
N LEU A 145 8.09 -8.12 1.50
CA LEU A 145 7.55 -9.31 2.11
C LEU A 145 6.02 -9.31 2.01
N PRO A 146 5.40 -10.45 1.67
CA PRO A 146 3.95 -10.54 1.67
C PRO A 146 3.43 -10.28 3.10
N PRO A 147 2.36 -9.47 3.26
CA PRO A 147 1.80 -9.20 4.57
C PRO A 147 1.19 -10.47 5.18
N SER A 148 1.39 -10.67 6.48
CA SER A 148 0.80 -11.80 7.22
C SER A 148 0.55 -11.43 8.68
N ARG A 149 1.59 -11.46 9.53
CA ARG A 149 1.46 -11.15 10.97
C ARG A 149 2.14 -9.85 11.32
N TRP A 150 1.53 -9.09 12.21
CA TRP A 150 2.10 -7.86 12.75
C TRP A 150 3.06 -8.16 13.90
N PHE A 151 4.29 -7.67 13.78
CA PHE A 151 5.32 -7.74 14.82
C PHE A 151 5.60 -6.33 15.34
N GLN A 152 5.66 -6.22 16.66
CA GLN A 152 6.05 -4.99 17.34
C GLN A 152 7.54 -4.73 17.14
N VAL A 153 7.87 -3.50 16.75
CA VAL A 153 9.25 -2.98 16.77
C VAL A 153 9.59 -2.66 18.23
N SER A 154 10.87 -2.61 18.58
CA SER A 154 11.34 -2.27 19.92
C SER A 154 12.36 -1.15 19.84
N GLY A 155 12.48 -0.38 20.92
CA GLY A 155 13.41 0.74 21.00
C GLY A 155 12.88 2.04 20.38
N GLU A 156 11.57 2.14 20.09
CA GLU A 156 10.97 3.32 19.47
C GLU A 156 11.20 4.61 20.29
N ALA A 157 11.23 4.50 21.62
CA ALA A 157 11.52 5.63 22.51
C ALA A 157 12.90 6.28 22.27
N GLU A 158 13.88 5.49 21.79
CA GLU A 158 15.23 5.97 21.44
C GLU A 158 15.27 6.64 20.05
N HIS A 159 14.17 6.53 19.28
CA HIS A 159 14.06 6.99 17.90
C HIS A 159 12.91 7.99 17.68
N MET A 160 12.45 8.64 18.75
CA MET A 160 11.37 9.63 18.69
C MET A 160 11.73 10.82 17.78
N ASP A 161 13.01 11.16 17.67
CA ASP A 161 13.53 12.19 16.75
C ASP A 161 13.25 11.86 15.27
N MET A 162 13.21 10.57 14.92
CA MET A 162 12.83 10.09 13.59
C MET A 162 11.33 9.83 13.44
N LEU A 163 10.68 9.31 14.49
CA LEU A 163 9.26 8.93 14.46
C LEU A 163 8.31 10.13 14.42
N VAL A 164 8.61 11.20 15.16
CA VAL A 164 7.75 12.40 15.21
C VAL A 164 7.64 13.07 13.84
N PRO A 165 8.73 13.32 13.08
CA PRO A 165 8.62 13.82 11.72
C PRO A 165 7.82 12.92 10.77
N LEU A 166 7.86 11.60 10.94
CA LEU A 166 7.07 10.66 10.15
C LEU A 166 5.58 10.76 10.49
N LEU A 167 5.22 10.80 11.78
CA LEU A 167 3.84 10.98 12.22
C LEU A 167 3.28 12.35 11.83
N ASN A 168 4.10 13.39 11.75
CA ASN A 168 3.69 14.70 11.24
C ASN A 168 3.35 14.70 9.73
N ARG A 169 3.76 13.65 8.99
CA ARG A 169 3.39 13.43 7.58
C ARG A 169 2.15 12.56 7.41
N ALA A 170 1.59 12.06 8.52
CA ALA A 170 0.41 11.22 8.48
C ALA A 170 -0.79 11.96 7.87
N TYR A 171 -1.56 11.24 7.05
CA TYR A 171 -2.81 11.75 6.50
C TYR A 171 -3.91 11.81 7.56
N PHE A 172 -3.77 11.01 8.61
CA PHE A 172 -4.68 10.94 9.75
C PHE A 172 -3.91 11.26 11.04
N PRO A 173 -4.49 12.03 11.97
CA PRO A 173 -3.84 12.33 13.23
C PRO A 173 -3.40 11.05 13.96
N GLY A 174 -2.09 10.93 14.17
CA GLY A 174 -1.50 9.86 14.96
C GLY A 174 -1.53 8.46 14.37
N ARG A 175 -1.86 8.28 13.08
CA ARG A 175 -1.76 6.99 12.38
C ARG A 175 -1.18 7.19 10.98
N ALA A 176 -0.12 6.44 10.65
CA ALA A 176 0.47 6.45 9.32
C ALA A 176 0.77 5.04 8.81
N PHE A 177 0.71 4.88 7.49
CA PHE A 177 1.14 3.69 6.78
C PHE A 177 2.43 3.97 6.02
N ALA A 178 3.37 3.03 6.04
CA ALA A 178 4.66 3.15 5.39
C ALA A 178 5.19 1.81 4.89
N TYR A 179 6.24 1.85 4.08
CA TYR A 179 7.11 0.69 3.86
C TYR A 179 8.38 0.84 4.70
N ALA A 180 8.70 -0.21 5.46
CA ALA A 180 9.90 -0.26 6.28
C ALA A 180 10.93 -1.21 5.67
N GLN A 181 12.17 -0.75 5.53
CA GLN A 181 13.31 -1.59 5.16
C GLN A 181 13.73 -2.45 6.35
N LEU A 182 14.01 -3.72 6.09
CA LEU A 182 14.52 -4.67 7.05
C LEU A 182 16.01 -4.88 6.80
N GLU A 183 16.85 -4.41 7.71
CA GLU A 183 18.31 -4.51 7.61
C GLU A 183 18.84 -5.50 8.66
N LEU A 184 19.53 -6.55 8.21
CA LEU A 184 20.17 -7.50 9.12
C LEU A 184 21.55 -6.97 9.56
N VAL A 185 21.68 -6.65 10.83
CA VAL A 185 22.92 -6.09 11.42
C VAL A 185 23.47 -7.03 12.49
N ASP A 186 24.77 -7.22 12.47
CA ASP A 186 25.50 -8.00 13.46
C ASP A 186 25.85 -7.13 14.68
N ARG A 187 25.18 -7.38 15.82
CA ARG A 187 25.46 -6.68 17.09
C ARG A 187 26.44 -7.49 17.93
N THR A 188 27.55 -6.88 18.30
CA THR A 188 28.52 -7.46 19.23
C THR A 188 27.93 -7.48 20.64
N GLY A 189 27.61 -8.66 21.13
CA GLY A 189 27.30 -8.91 22.53
C GLY A 189 28.56 -9.22 23.36
N PRO A 190 28.43 -9.39 24.68
CA PRO A 190 29.57 -9.64 25.57
C PRO A 190 30.37 -10.92 25.27
N ARG A 191 29.77 -11.89 24.57
CA ARG A 191 30.38 -13.20 24.26
C ARG A 191 30.08 -13.72 22.85
N SER A 192 29.27 -13.03 22.06
CA SER A 192 28.86 -13.48 20.73
C SER A 192 28.35 -12.33 19.88
N VAL A 193 28.44 -12.50 18.56
CA VAL A 193 27.77 -11.65 17.58
C VAL A 193 26.34 -12.16 17.42
N ILE A 194 25.35 -11.29 17.60
CA ILE A 194 23.92 -11.62 17.49
C ILE A 194 23.33 -10.85 16.31
N PRO A 195 22.75 -11.53 15.31
CA PRO A 195 22.08 -10.86 14.22
C PRO A 195 20.75 -10.26 14.71
N ILE A 196 20.56 -8.97 14.45
CA ILE A 196 19.36 -8.20 14.78
C ILE A 196 18.83 -7.54 13.52
N VAL A 197 17.52 -7.60 13.32
CA VAL A 197 16.86 -6.90 12.23
C VAL A 197 16.53 -5.48 12.69
N VAL A 198 17.25 -4.52 12.15
CA VAL A 198 17.00 -3.08 12.29
C VAL A 198 15.91 -2.69 11.30
N VAL A 199 14.93 -1.93 11.78
CA VAL A 199 13.80 -1.45 10.97
C VAL A 199 14.05 0.00 10.62
N ARG A 200 13.96 0.33 9.32
CA ARG A 200 14.14 1.70 8.82
C ARG A 200 12.94 2.18 8.04
N ILE A 201 12.56 3.44 8.24
CA ILE A 201 11.50 4.10 7.47
C ILE A 201 12.05 5.43 6.94
N GLY A 202 11.95 5.63 5.62
CA GLY A 202 12.51 6.82 4.98
C GLY A 202 14.02 6.99 5.17
N GLY A 203 14.75 5.88 5.33
CA GLY A 203 16.20 5.84 5.59
C GLY A 203 16.61 5.96 7.07
N GLY A 204 15.72 6.45 7.94
CA GLY A 204 15.95 6.56 9.37
C GLY A 204 15.71 5.26 10.13
N VAL A 205 16.51 4.96 11.14
CA VAL A 205 16.23 3.85 12.08
C VAL A 205 15.03 4.23 12.94
N VAL A 206 14.06 3.33 13.04
CA VAL A 206 12.86 3.49 13.87
C VAL A 206 12.78 2.47 15.01
N GLY A 207 13.74 1.54 15.06
CA GLY A 207 13.88 0.54 16.10
C GLY A 207 14.37 -0.79 15.54
N GLU A 208 14.19 -1.86 16.31
CA GLU A 208 14.64 -3.21 15.95
C GLU A 208 13.59 -4.27 16.29
N LEU A 209 13.62 -5.39 15.59
CA LEU A 209 12.79 -6.55 15.92
C LEU A 209 13.41 -7.34 17.07
N SER A 210 12.56 -8.06 17.82
CA SER A 210 13.01 -8.94 18.90
C SER A 210 14.09 -9.92 18.44
N ARG A 211 14.95 -10.38 19.36
CA ARG A 211 16.00 -11.37 19.06
C ARG A 211 15.44 -12.65 18.44
N GLN A 212 14.28 -13.10 18.92
CA GLN A 212 13.63 -14.31 18.41
C GLN A 212 13.13 -14.10 16.98
N THR A 213 12.48 -12.98 16.69
CA THR A 213 12.01 -12.62 15.35
C THR A 213 13.18 -12.47 14.38
N SER A 214 14.24 -11.77 14.81
CA SER A 214 15.45 -11.54 14.02
C SER A 214 16.17 -12.83 13.66
N ALA A 215 16.30 -13.77 14.61
CA ALA A 215 16.92 -15.07 14.36
C ALA A 215 16.17 -15.89 13.29
N ARG A 216 14.83 -15.82 13.27
CA ARG A 216 14.00 -16.50 12.27
C ARG A 216 14.15 -15.88 10.89
N LEU A 217 14.15 -14.55 10.80
CA LEU A 217 14.33 -13.82 9.54
C LEU A 217 15.75 -13.93 8.97
N LYS A 218 16.74 -14.29 9.80
CA LYS A 218 18.14 -14.39 9.38
C LYS A 218 18.32 -15.22 8.11
N ALA A 219 17.66 -16.38 8.03
CA ALA A 219 17.78 -17.30 6.89
C ALA A 219 17.37 -16.66 5.55
N LEU A 220 16.47 -15.68 5.58
CA LEU A 220 16.03 -14.93 4.41
C LEU A 220 16.88 -13.68 4.17
N LEU A 221 17.19 -12.92 5.22
CA LEU A 221 17.82 -11.61 5.09
C LEU A 221 19.34 -11.68 4.92
N GLU A 222 20.01 -12.73 5.41
CA GLU A 222 21.46 -12.88 5.28
C GLU A 222 21.91 -13.01 3.81
N PRO A 223 21.32 -13.90 2.98
CA PRO A 223 21.64 -13.93 1.55
C PRO A 223 21.31 -12.63 0.81
N LEU A 224 20.22 -11.97 1.19
CA LEU A 224 19.80 -10.70 0.58
C LEU A 224 20.78 -9.57 0.91
N ARG A 225 21.23 -9.49 2.17
CA ARG A 225 22.28 -8.56 2.61
C ARG A 225 23.56 -8.77 1.83
N ASP A 226 24.01 -10.02 1.71
CA ASP A 226 25.27 -10.35 1.03
C ASP A 226 25.20 -10.04 -0.48
N ALA A 227 24.02 -10.16 -1.09
CA ALA A 227 23.74 -9.75 -2.47
C ALA A 227 23.37 -8.26 -2.64
N GLN A 228 23.39 -7.48 -1.55
CA GLN A 228 22.98 -6.06 -1.53
C GLN A 228 21.56 -5.79 -2.07
N VAL A 229 20.65 -6.75 -1.88
CA VAL A 229 19.25 -6.63 -2.27
C VAL A 229 18.44 -6.12 -1.07
N ALA A 230 17.74 -5.00 -1.25
CA ALA A 230 16.91 -4.44 -0.21
C ALA A 230 15.62 -5.25 -0.03
N CYS A 231 15.22 -5.46 1.22
CA CYS A 231 13.99 -6.14 1.60
C CYS A 231 13.14 -5.20 2.46
N TYR A 232 11.86 -5.13 2.15
CA TYR A 232 10.91 -4.24 2.80
C TYR A 232 9.73 -5.02 3.36
N ALA A 233 9.02 -4.40 4.29
CA ALA A 233 7.75 -4.85 4.84
C ALA A 233 6.77 -3.68 4.91
N GLU A 234 5.49 -3.98 4.95
CA GLU A 234 4.48 -2.99 5.34
C GLU A 234 4.67 -2.61 6.81
N ALA A 235 4.48 -1.33 7.11
CA ALA A 235 4.60 -0.79 8.45
C ALA A 235 3.42 0.12 8.79
N GLU A 236 2.96 0.00 10.03
CA GLU A 236 2.00 0.93 10.64
C GLU A 236 2.70 1.67 11.78
N LEU A 237 2.50 2.99 11.79
CA LEU A 237 2.96 3.86 12.87
C LEU A 237 1.74 4.44 13.56
N THR A 238 1.75 4.38 14.88
CA THR A 238 0.71 5.00 15.71
C THR A 238 1.34 5.80 16.83
N GLY A 239 0.77 6.96 17.15
CA GLY A 239 1.21 7.75 18.30
C GLY A 239 1.25 9.25 18.07
N ASN A 240 2.08 9.93 18.83
CA ASN A 240 2.20 11.39 18.85
C ASN A 240 3.63 11.82 19.20
N ALA A 241 3.80 13.10 19.55
CA ALA A 241 5.11 13.67 19.90
C ALA A 241 5.76 13.09 21.18
N LEU A 242 4.98 12.46 22.06
CA LEU A 242 5.45 11.93 23.34
C LEU A 242 5.75 10.43 23.29
N ALA A 243 4.96 9.67 22.53
CA ALA A 243 5.12 8.24 22.39
C ALA A 243 4.66 7.80 21.00
N ALA A 244 5.42 6.89 20.39
CA ALA A 244 5.10 6.30 19.10
C ALA A 244 5.40 4.80 19.13
N GLU A 245 4.56 4.04 18.43
CA GLU A 245 4.68 2.60 18.25
C GLU A 245 4.81 2.32 16.76
N VAL A 246 5.66 1.36 16.42
CA VAL A 246 5.80 0.86 15.05
C VAL A 246 5.54 -0.63 15.01
N ARG A 247 4.71 -1.06 14.06
CA ARG A 247 4.47 -2.47 13.78
C ARG A 247 4.79 -2.75 12.34
N VAL A 248 5.40 -3.90 12.05
CA VAL A 248 5.69 -4.35 10.69
C VAL A 248 4.97 -5.66 10.39
N SER A 249 4.42 -5.78 9.18
CA SER A 249 3.73 -6.99 8.71
C SER A 249 4.72 -7.90 8.01
N LEU A 250 4.90 -9.10 8.53
CA LEU A 250 5.92 -10.04 8.09
C LEU A 250 5.32 -11.42 7.86
N THR A 251 5.74 -12.05 6.76
CA THR A 251 5.63 -13.49 6.57
C THR A 251 6.98 -14.12 6.90
N MET A 252 6.98 -15.13 7.78
CA MET A 252 8.20 -15.81 8.18
C MET A 252 8.73 -16.68 7.04
N PRO A 253 10.06 -16.93 6.95
CA PRO A 253 10.63 -17.65 5.82
C PRO A 253 9.98 -19.02 5.55
N GLU A 254 9.64 -19.76 6.61
CA GLU A 254 8.97 -21.06 6.55
C GLU A 254 7.50 -21.01 6.07
N GLU A 255 6.90 -19.81 6.02
CA GLU A 255 5.52 -19.56 5.59
C GLU A 255 5.45 -18.92 4.19
N LEU A 256 6.60 -18.62 3.57
CA LEU A 256 6.66 -17.99 2.25
C LEU A 256 6.14 -18.92 1.15
N ARG A 257 5.27 -18.39 0.29
CA ARG A 257 4.76 -19.12 -0.86
C ARG A 257 5.84 -19.26 -1.93
N ALA A 258 5.81 -20.36 -2.68
CA ALA A 258 6.77 -20.68 -3.73
C ALA A 258 7.00 -19.53 -4.73
N GLY A 259 5.94 -18.83 -5.14
CA GLY A 259 6.06 -17.70 -6.06
C GLY A 259 6.90 -16.53 -5.52
N PHE A 260 6.89 -16.29 -4.20
CA PHE A 260 7.75 -15.28 -3.60
C PHE A 260 9.19 -15.78 -3.44
N VAL A 261 9.36 -17.06 -3.09
CA VAL A 261 10.69 -17.69 -3.01
C VAL A 261 11.41 -17.60 -4.37
N GLN A 262 10.71 -17.87 -5.47
CA GLN A 262 11.25 -17.72 -6.82
C GLN A 262 11.66 -16.27 -7.14
N GLN A 263 10.92 -15.28 -6.66
CA GLN A 263 11.30 -13.87 -6.81
C GLN A 263 12.59 -13.56 -6.04
N VAL A 264 12.74 -14.09 -4.82
CA VAL A 264 13.96 -13.96 -4.03
C VAL A 264 15.14 -14.60 -4.76
N GLU A 265 14.98 -15.83 -5.25
CA GLU A 265 16.02 -16.56 -5.99
C GLU A 265 16.45 -15.81 -7.27
N ALA A 266 15.49 -15.28 -8.02
CA ALA A 266 15.75 -14.45 -9.20
C ALA A 266 16.56 -13.18 -8.85
N ARG A 267 16.30 -12.55 -7.70
CA ARG A 267 17.09 -11.40 -7.23
C ARG A 267 18.50 -11.77 -6.78
N LEU A 268 18.68 -12.98 -6.26
CA LEU A 268 19.97 -13.51 -5.86
C LEU A 268 20.80 -14.04 -7.05
N GLY A 269 20.28 -13.97 -8.28
CA GLY A 269 20.94 -14.51 -9.47
C GLY A 269 21.04 -16.04 -9.47
N ARG A 270 20.16 -16.72 -8.72
CA ARG A 270 20.05 -18.17 -8.63
C ARG A 270 18.82 -18.60 -9.44
N SER A 271 18.96 -18.76 -10.75
CA SER A 271 17.90 -19.32 -11.61
C SER A 271 18.23 -20.74 -12.04
#